data_AF-A0A645CW12-F1
#
_entry.id   AF-A0A645CW12-F1
#
_cell.length_a   1.000
_cell.length_b   1.000
_cell.length_c   1.000
_cell.angle_alpha   90.00
_cell.angle_beta   90.00
_cell.angle_gamma   90.00
#
_symmetry.space_group_name_H-M   'P 1'
#
loop_
_entity.id
_entity.type
_entity.pdbx_description
1 polymer ?
#
loop_
_entity_poly.entity_id
_entity_poly.type
_entity_poly.pdbx_seq_one_letter_code
_entity_poly.pdbx_strand_id
1 'polypeptide(L)' 'MAGCDVSHYAVPAGVGVALWLHCDSSQELHDSLAAAGTTILRAPAPAPFGLTFTFVDPDGYAVTIHDKA' A
#
# COMPACT_ATOMS: atom_id res chain seq x y z
N MET A 1 23.63 8.71 18.31
CA MET A 1 22.52 8.48 17.35
C MET A 1 22.60 7.03 16.91
N ALA A 2 21.70 6.18 17.40
CA ALA A 2 21.66 4.79 16.98
C ALA A 2 20.92 4.72 15.64
N GLY A 3 21.63 4.40 14.57
CA GLY A 3 20.99 3.98 13.32
C GLY A 3 20.34 2.63 13.58
N CYS A 4 19.02 2.57 13.41
CA CYS A 4 18.31 1.30 13.49
C CYS A 4 18.61 0.52 12.20
N ASP A 5 19.40 -0.55 12.33
CA ASP A 5 19.60 -1.54 11.29
C ASP A 5 18.40 -2.51 11.31
N VAL A 6 17.60 -2.48 10.25
CA VAL A 6 16.47 -3.39 10.04
C VAL A 6 16.95 -4.65 9.30
N SER A 7 17.77 -5.45 9.98
CA SER A 7 18.24 -6.73 9.47
C SER A 7 17.09 -7.72 9.27
N HIS A 8 16.72 -7.90 7.99
CA HIS A 8 16.14 -9.08 7.33
C HIS A 8 15.40 -10.10 8.23
N TYR A 9 14.06 -10.01 8.23
CA TYR A 9 13.21 -11.06 8.79
C TYR A 9 13.33 -12.35 7.95
N ALA A 10 13.43 -13.51 8.62
CA ALA A 10 13.54 -14.83 7.97
C ALA A 10 12.28 -15.24 7.16
N VAL A 11 11.20 -14.47 7.33
CA VAL A 11 10.01 -14.43 6.47
C VAL A 11 10.01 -13.05 5.80
N PRO A 12 9.71 -12.94 4.50
CA PRO A 12 9.57 -11.64 3.86
C PRO A 12 8.62 -10.76 4.69
N ALA A 13 9.06 -9.54 5.02
CA ALA A 13 8.17 -8.55 5.59
C ALA A 13 6.94 -8.41 4.66
N GLY A 14 5.73 -8.34 5.23
CA GLY A 14 4.48 -8.34 4.47
C GLY A 14 3.73 -9.67 4.33
N VAL A 15 4.31 -10.82 4.72
CA VAL A 15 3.55 -12.09 4.75
C VAL A 15 2.55 -12.08 5.91
N GLY A 16 1.26 -11.95 5.60
CA GLY A 16 0.15 -12.07 6.57
C GLY A 16 -0.34 -10.76 7.20
N VAL A 17 0.16 -9.59 6.76
CA VAL A 17 -0.27 -8.28 7.23
C VAL A 17 -0.86 -7.49 6.07
N ALA A 18 -2.08 -6.97 6.25
CA ALA A 18 -2.71 -6.03 5.33
C ALA A 18 -2.96 -4.70 6.06
N LEU A 19 -2.45 -3.59 5.51
CA LEU A 19 -2.68 -2.25 6.05
C LEU A 19 -3.85 -1.61 5.31
N TRP A 20 -4.76 -0.96 6.05
CA TRP A 20 -5.90 -0.22 5.50
C TRP A 20 -5.75 1.24 5.87
N LEU A 21 -5.65 2.10 4.85
CA LEU A 21 -5.47 3.54 5.04
C LEU A 21 -6.54 4.32 4.27
N HIS A 22 -7.09 5.35 4.91
CA HIS A 22 -8.01 6.29 4.31
C HIS A 22 -7.24 7.40 3.58
N CYS A 23 -7.66 7.76 2.36
CA CYS A 23 -7.08 8.84 1.58
C CYS A 23 -8.14 9.52 0.70
N ASP A 24 -8.41 10.80 0.94
CA ASP A 24 -9.41 11.59 0.21
C ASP A 24 -9.09 11.81 -1.28
N SER A 25 -7.89 11.41 -1.74
CA SER A 25 -7.43 11.53 -3.12
C SER A 25 -6.78 10.24 -3.60
N SER A 26 -7.49 9.14 -3.40
CA SER A 26 -7.02 7.77 -3.67
C SER A 26 -6.53 7.57 -5.11
N GLN A 27 -7.14 8.24 -6.10
CA GLN A 27 -6.73 8.15 -7.50
C GLN A 27 -5.40 8.86 -7.77
N GLU A 28 -5.19 10.06 -7.22
CA GLU A 28 -3.92 10.78 -7.38
C GLU A 28 -2.76 10.03 -6.72
N LEU A 29 -3.02 9.41 -5.57
CA LEU A 29 -2.05 8.54 -4.90
C LEU A 29 -1.71 7.32 -5.76
N HIS A 30 -2.72 6.65 -6.33
CA HIS A 30 -2.49 5.52 -7.24
C HIS A 30 -1.60 5.93 -8.42
N ASP A 31 -1.89 7.06 -9.06
CA ASP A 31 -1.15 7.50 -10.25
C ASP A 31 0.31 7.86 -9.90
N SER A 32 0.54 8.48 -8.75
CA SER A 32 1.89 8.74 -8.22
C SER A 32 2.66 7.44 -7.95
N LEU A 33 2.01 6.45 -7.32
CA LEU A 33 2.61 5.14 -7.03
C LEU A 33 2.93 4.36 -8.31
N ALA A 34 2.04 4.40 -9.30
CA ALA A 34 2.25 3.80 -10.61
C ALA A 34 3.42 4.46 -11.35
N ALA A 35 3.51 5.79 -11.31
CA ALA A 35 4.63 6.54 -11.88
C ALA A 35 5.97 6.23 -11.19
N ALA A 36 5.94 5.95 -9.89
CA ALA A 36 7.11 5.50 -9.12
C ALA A 36 7.51 4.03 -9.36
N GLY A 37 6.73 3.27 -10.15
CA GLY A 37 7.00 1.86 -10.43
C GLY A 37 6.57 0.91 -9.31
N THR A 38 5.71 1.36 -8.40
CA THR A 38 5.16 0.54 -7.31
C THR A 38 4.32 -0.59 -7.88
N THR A 39 4.44 -1.80 -7.31
CA THR A 39 3.64 -2.94 -7.77
C THR A 39 2.18 -2.79 -7.31
N ILE A 40 1.28 -2.52 -8.24
CA ILE A 40 -0.16 -2.46 -7.98
C ILE A 40 -0.75 -3.89 -8.09
N LEU A 41 -1.25 -4.43 -6.98
CA LEU A 41 -1.89 -5.75 -6.93
C LEU A 41 -3.35 -5.70 -7.42
N ARG A 42 -4.02 -4.59 -7.14
CA ARG A 42 -5.41 -4.35 -7.53
C ARG A 42 -5.58 -2.90 -7.92
N ALA A 43 -5.98 -2.67 -9.17
CA ALA A 43 -6.30 -1.34 -9.68
C ALA A 43 -7.47 -0.69 -8.91
N PRO A 44 -7.58 0.65 -8.91
CA PRO A 44 -8.68 1.36 -8.28
C PRO A 44 -10.03 0.89 -8.80
N ALA A 45 -10.89 0.44 -7.89
CA ALA A 45 -12.25 -0.02 -8.19
C ALA A 45 -13.22 0.49 -7.13
N PRO A 46 -14.48 0.80 -7.50
CA PRO A 46 -15.49 1.23 -6.55
C PRO A 46 -15.80 0.11 -5.54
N ALA A 47 -15.90 0.48 -4.27
CA ALA A 47 -16.25 -0.38 -3.15
C ALA A 47 -17.28 0.34 -2.24
N PRO A 48 -17.90 -0.36 -1.26
CA PRO A 48 -18.84 0.26 -0.32
C PRO A 48 -18.27 1.45 0.45
N PHE A 49 -16.94 1.52 0.58
CA PHE A 49 -16.17 2.56 1.29
C PHE A 49 -15.41 3.46 0.30
N GLY A 50 -16.02 3.76 -0.85
CA GLY A 50 -15.40 4.58 -1.89
C GLY A 50 -14.44 3.82 -2.80
N LEU A 51 -13.61 4.56 -3.54
CA LEU A 51 -12.63 3.96 -4.44
C LEU A 51 -11.57 3.22 -3.64
N THR A 52 -11.24 1.99 -4.02
CA THR A 52 -10.27 1.16 -3.31
C THR A 52 -9.25 0.55 -4.26
N PHE A 53 -7.98 0.57 -3.89
CA PHE A 53 -6.90 -0.11 -4.61
C PHE A 53 -5.90 -0.73 -3.63
N THR A 54 -5.07 -1.66 -4.12
CA THR A 54 -4.07 -2.34 -3.30
C THR A 54 -2.73 -2.37 -4.02
N PHE A 55 -1.65 -2.05 -3.31
CA PHE A 55 -0.28 -2.07 -3.81
C PHE A 55 0.67 -2.78 -2.83
N VAL A 56 1.87 -3.11 -3.30
CA VAL A 56 2.98 -3.62 -2.48
C VAL A 56 3.93 -2.48 -2.19
N ASP A 57 4.19 -2.22 -0.91
CA ASP A 57 5.21 -1.25 -0.52
C ASP A 57 6.63 -1.83 -0.71
N PRO A 58 7.70 -1.02 -0.61
CA PRO A 58 9.07 -1.50 -0.80
C PRO A 58 9.48 -2.64 0.15
N ASP A 59 8.87 -2.72 1.33
CA ASP A 59 9.13 -3.74 2.33
C ASP A 59 8.31 -5.03 2.12
N GLY A 60 7.40 -5.07 1.14
CA GLY A 60 6.65 -6.26 0.74
C GLY A 60 5.24 -6.38 1.33
N TYR A 61 4.75 -5.38 2.06
CA TYR A 61 3.41 -5.32 2.63
C TYR A 61 2.34 -5.03 1.58
N ALA A 62 1.22 -5.75 1.65
CA ALA A 62 0.02 -5.41 0.92
C ALA A 62 -0.72 -4.25 1.61
N VAL A 63 -0.74 -3.09 0.97
CA VAL A 63 -1.42 -1.88 1.47
C VAL A 63 -2.67 -1.61 0.65
N THR A 64 -3.80 -1.50 1.32
CA THR A 64 -5.10 -1.15 0.73
C THR A 64 -5.48 0.27 1.08
N ILE A 65 -5.73 1.09 0.07
CA ILE A 65 -6.20 2.46 0.23
C ILE A 65 -7.69 2.51 -0.09
N HIS A 66 -8.46 3.26 0.69
CA HIS A 66 -9.84 3.61 0.36
C HIS A 66 -10.10 5.12 0.47
N ASP A 67 -11.08 5.60 -0.30
CA ASP A 67 -11.37 7.03 -0.49
C ASP A 67 -12.45 7.58 0.45
N LYS A 68 -13.28 6.71 1.05
CA LYS A 68 -14.50 7.15 1.73
C LYS A 68 -14.85 6.30 2.96
N ALA A 69 -14.89 6.92 4.13
CA ALA A 69 -15.59 6.37 5.30
C ALA A 69 -17.10 6.66 5.21
#